data_AF-A0A4P6UZP3-F1
#
_entry.id   AF-A0A4P6UZP3-F1
#
_cell.length_a   1.000
_cell.length_b   1.000
_cell.length_c   1.000
_cell.angle_alpha   90.00
_cell.angle_beta   90.00
_cell.angle_gamma   90.00
#
_symmetry.space_group_name_H-M   'P 1'
#
loop_
_entity.id
_entity.type
_entity.pdbx_description
1 polymer ?
#
loop_
_entity_poly.entity_id
_entity_poly.type
_entity_poly.pdbx_seq_one_letter_code
_entity_poly.pdbx_strand_id
1 'polypeptide(L)'
;MEHRLAIRAITPLAHNVYQYDLEKPEGFDFEPGQATEVAIAKEGWEKEKRPFTFTSLPGWERLQFTIKSYPDHDGVTEQLAHLLVGDELIIEEPWGTIQYKGKGTFIAGGAGMTPFIAILRDLERKGDLPGHRLFFANSTERDIFCANELDSMAGLDVVHILSDEQKAPYEHGRIDKDFLRDRIDDFDQKFYVCGPPEMVDDINDALKELGADTDGLVFEE
;
A
#
# COMPACT_ATOMS: atom_id res chain seq x y z
N MET A 1 -1.99 17.07 16.21
CA MET A 1 -2.78 18.25 15.86
C MET A 1 -3.64 17.86 14.66
N GLU A 2 -4.79 18.49 14.42
CA GLU A 2 -5.58 18.20 13.21
C GLU A 2 -5.27 19.23 12.13
N HIS A 3 -5.11 18.77 10.89
CA HIS A 3 -4.89 19.60 9.70
C HIS A 3 -6.06 19.41 8.74
N ARG A 4 -6.64 20.51 8.24
CA ARG A 4 -7.64 20.48 7.16
C ARG A 4 -6.94 20.83 5.86
N LEU A 5 -7.01 19.91 4.89
CA LEU A 5 -6.24 19.98 3.66
C LEU A 5 -7.14 19.85 2.45
N ALA A 6 -7.04 20.80 1.54
CA ALA A 6 -7.78 20.76 0.29
C ALA A 6 -7.19 19.70 -0.65
N ILE A 7 -8.07 18.93 -1.28
CA ILE A 7 -7.72 18.03 -2.38
C ILE A 7 -7.37 18.89 -3.59
N ARG A 8 -6.14 18.73 -4.09
CA ARG A 8 -5.60 19.44 -5.25
C ARG A 8 -5.73 18.65 -6.54
N ALA A 9 -5.73 17.32 -6.48
CA ALA A 9 -6.01 16.46 -7.61
C ALA A 9 -6.59 15.12 -7.16
N ILE A 10 -7.42 14.51 -8.01
CA ILE A 10 -7.92 13.15 -7.88
C ILE A 10 -7.62 12.42 -9.18
N THR A 11 -6.86 11.33 -9.12
CA THR A 11 -6.47 10.54 -10.29
C THR A 11 -6.96 9.10 -10.14
N PRO A 12 -7.79 8.57 -11.04
CA PRO A 12 -8.13 7.15 -11.03
C PRO A 12 -6.91 6.31 -11.42
N LEU A 13 -6.55 5.33 -10.59
CA LEU A 13 -5.44 4.41 -10.85
C LEU A 13 -5.90 3.02 -11.28
N ALA A 14 -7.09 2.61 -10.86
CA ALA A 14 -7.78 1.41 -11.28
C ALA A 14 -9.30 1.64 -11.21
N HIS A 15 -10.11 0.61 -11.50
CA HIS A 15 -11.57 0.77 -11.59
C HIS A 15 -12.24 1.27 -10.29
N ASN A 16 -11.63 1.02 -9.14
CA ASN A 16 -12.09 1.52 -7.83
C ASN A 16 -10.93 2.00 -6.94
N VAL A 17 -9.81 2.43 -7.52
CA VAL A 17 -8.66 2.95 -6.76
C VAL A 17 -8.37 4.36 -7.23
N TYR A 18 -8.28 5.29 -6.29
CA TYR A 18 -8.05 6.71 -6.55
C TYR A 18 -6.83 7.21 -5.79
N GLN A 19 -6.04 8.03 -6.46
CA GLN A 19 -4.97 8.81 -5.85
C GLN A 19 -5.50 10.20 -5.52
N TYR A 20 -5.32 10.63 -4.28
CA TYR A 20 -5.66 11.97 -3.80
C TYR A 20 -4.38 12.72 -3.51
N ASP A 21 -4.13 13.80 -4.25
CA ASP A 21 -3.05 14.73 -3.93
C ASP A 21 -3.63 15.88 -3.11
N LEU A 22 -3.10 16.11 -1.92
CA LEU A 22 -3.51 17.17 -1.00
C LEU A 22 -2.42 18.22 -0.84
N GLU A 23 -2.83 19.37 -0.32
CA GLU A 23 -1.86 20.31 0.23
C GLU A 23 -1.02 19.66 1.32
N LYS A 24 0.25 20.07 1.41
CA LYS A 24 1.13 19.69 2.50
C LYS A 24 1.32 20.89 3.44
N PRO A 25 0.98 20.78 4.74
CA PRO A 25 1.26 21.85 5.69
C PRO A 25 2.76 22.14 5.76
N GLU A 26 3.10 23.40 6.00
CA GLU A 26 4.49 23.80 6.22
C GLU A 26 5.06 23.06 7.44
N GLY A 27 6.23 22.44 7.27
CA GLY A 27 6.90 21.69 8.33
C GLY A 27 6.27 20.33 8.66
N PHE A 28 5.21 19.89 7.95
CA PHE A 28 4.67 18.55 8.11
C PHE A 28 5.68 17.52 7.58
N ASP A 29 6.01 16.51 8.39
CA ASP A 29 7.00 15.50 8.03
C ASP A 29 6.54 14.11 8.47
N PHE A 30 6.99 13.09 7.75
CA PHE A 30 6.66 11.69 7.98
C PHE A 30 7.75 10.80 7.38
N GLU A 31 7.72 9.51 7.70
CA GLU A 31 8.61 8.51 7.11
C GLU A 31 7.83 7.60 6.14
N PRO A 32 8.44 7.13 5.04
CA PRO A 32 7.81 6.14 4.16
C PRO A 32 7.31 4.92 4.93
N GLY A 33 6.04 4.59 4.74
CA GLY A 33 5.35 3.52 5.49
C GLY A 33 4.64 4.01 6.76
N GLN A 34 4.61 5.31 7.06
CA GLN A 34 3.73 5.87 8.10
C GLN A 34 2.34 6.19 7.56
N ALA A 35 1.34 6.06 8.42
CA ALA A 35 -0.05 6.43 8.17
C ALA A 35 -0.48 7.64 9.01
N THR A 36 -1.66 8.15 8.71
CA THR A 36 -2.39 9.09 9.55
C THR A 36 -3.86 8.67 9.59
N GLU A 37 -4.56 9.08 10.65
CA GLU A 37 -6.02 9.13 10.59
C GLU A 37 -6.46 10.15 9.55
N VAL A 38 -7.47 9.79 8.75
CA VAL A 38 -8.13 10.66 7.79
C VAL A 38 -9.63 10.62 8.00
N ALA A 39 -10.24 11.79 8.03
CA ALA A 39 -11.70 11.98 8.00
C ALA A 39 -12.08 12.93 6.85
N ILE A 40 -13.33 12.86 6.40
CA ILE A 40 -13.85 13.77 5.37
C ILE A 40 -14.37 15.03 6.07
N ALA A 41 -13.98 16.21 5.60
CA ALA A 41 -14.42 17.49 6.15
C ALA A 41 -15.85 17.88 5.69
N LYS A 42 -16.81 16.96 5.78
CA LYS A 42 -18.23 17.16 5.44
C LYS A 42 -19.11 16.72 6.59
N GLU A 43 -20.26 17.38 6.74
CA GLU A 43 -21.21 17.13 7.83
C GLU A 43 -21.54 15.63 7.95
N GLY A 44 -21.29 15.08 9.13
CA GLY A 44 -21.56 13.68 9.46
C GLY A 44 -20.37 12.74 9.28
N TRP A 45 -19.28 13.20 8.65
CA TRP A 45 -18.10 12.39 8.36
C TRP A 45 -16.84 12.87 9.08
N GLU A 46 -16.87 14.03 9.74
CA GLU A 46 -15.68 14.63 10.35
C GLU A 46 -15.11 13.83 11.52
N LYS A 47 -15.92 12.92 12.09
CA LYS A 47 -15.53 12.03 13.19
C LYS A 47 -15.27 10.60 12.74
N GLU A 48 -15.60 10.27 11.49
CA GLU A 48 -15.39 8.94 10.93
C GLU A 48 -13.96 8.85 10.41
N LYS A 49 -13.03 8.57 11.33
CA LYS A 49 -11.60 8.48 11.04
C LYS A 49 -11.23 7.08 10.58
N ARG A 50 -10.40 7.00 9.54
CA ARG A 50 -9.79 5.74 9.08
C ARG A 50 -8.30 5.96 8.81
N PRO A 51 -7.48 4.93 9.07
CA PRO A 51 -6.05 4.98 8.78
C PRO A 51 -5.82 4.97 7.27
N PHE A 52 -4.95 5.85 6.78
CA PHE A 52 -4.39 5.74 5.44
C PHE A 52 -2.89 6.04 5.42
N THR A 53 -2.16 5.19 4.71
CA THR A 53 -0.71 5.32 4.55
C THR A 53 -0.36 6.35 3.48
N PHE A 54 0.61 7.21 3.78
CA PHE A 54 1.12 8.15 2.78
C PHE A 54 1.79 7.39 1.64
N THR A 55 1.43 7.72 0.40
CA THR A 55 2.06 7.16 -0.80
C THR A 55 3.05 8.13 -1.45
N SER A 56 3.02 9.42 -1.08
CA SER A 56 4.03 10.43 -1.43
C SER A 56 5.33 10.24 -0.66
N LEU A 57 6.44 10.79 -1.17
CA LEU A 57 7.67 10.93 -0.39
C LEU A 57 7.62 12.16 0.54
N PRO A 58 8.33 12.15 1.68
CA PRO A 58 8.34 13.28 2.62
C PRO A 58 8.87 14.58 1.99
N GLY A 59 9.77 14.48 1.01
CA GLY A 59 10.30 15.65 0.30
C GLY A 59 9.39 16.21 -0.79
N TRP A 60 8.21 15.64 -1.04
CA TRP A 60 7.30 16.13 -2.07
C TRP A 60 6.48 17.34 -1.59
N GLU A 61 6.06 18.20 -2.52
CA GLU A 61 5.25 19.39 -2.24
C GLU A 61 3.82 19.07 -1.82
N ARG A 62 3.34 17.86 -2.10
CA ARG A 62 1.97 17.41 -1.82
C ARG A 62 1.99 16.12 -1.04
N LEU A 63 1.03 15.99 -0.12
CA LEU A 63 0.71 14.71 0.48
C LEU A 63 -0.12 13.90 -0.53
N GLN A 64 0.11 12.59 -0.56
CA GLN A 64 -0.61 11.70 -1.44
C GLN A 64 -1.13 10.49 -0.68
N PHE A 65 -2.37 10.11 -0.95
CA PHE A 65 -2.96 8.85 -0.54
C PHE A 65 -3.46 8.09 -1.77
N THR A 66 -3.29 6.77 -1.77
CA THR A 66 -3.90 5.88 -2.76
C THR A 66 -4.93 5.04 -2.03
N ILE A 67 -6.21 5.15 -2.40
CA ILE A 67 -7.32 4.60 -1.64
C ILE A 67 -8.21 3.77 -2.55
N LYS A 68 -8.46 2.51 -2.16
CA LYS A 68 -9.45 1.64 -2.80
C LYS A 68 -10.84 1.93 -2.21
N SER A 69 -11.82 2.19 -3.07
CA SER A 69 -13.23 2.33 -2.66
C SER A 69 -13.91 0.97 -2.54
N TYR A 70 -14.77 0.85 -1.53
CA TYR A 70 -15.60 -0.30 -1.23
C TYR A 70 -17.07 0.14 -1.20
N PRO A 71 -17.78 0.10 -2.36
CA PRO A 71 -19.11 0.69 -2.51
C PRO A 71 -20.22 -0.09 -1.78
N ASP A 72 -19.95 -1.33 -1.36
CA ASP A 72 -20.93 -2.19 -0.67
C ASP A 72 -21.13 -1.80 0.80
N HIS A 73 -20.42 -0.78 1.29
CA HIS A 73 -20.51 -0.25 2.65
C HIS A 73 -20.69 1.27 2.60
N ASP A 74 -21.68 1.81 3.33
CA ASP A 74 -21.81 3.26 3.54
C ASP A 74 -20.73 3.73 4.54
N GLY A 75 -19.49 3.76 4.07
CA GLY A 75 -18.30 4.03 4.86
C GLY A 75 -17.39 5.06 4.20
N VAL A 76 -16.36 5.49 4.96
CA VAL A 76 -15.44 6.57 4.57
C VAL A 76 -14.86 6.38 3.18
N THR A 77 -14.44 5.17 2.81
CA THR A 77 -13.82 4.87 1.51
C THR A 77 -14.78 5.07 0.34
N GLU A 78 -16.07 4.77 0.51
CA GLU A 78 -17.06 5.02 -0.54
C GLU A 78 -17.34 6.52 -0.66
N GLN A 79 -17.46 7.22 0.46
CA GLN A 79 -17.65 8.67 0.46
C GLN A 79 -16.46 9.43 -0.14
N LEU A 80 -15.24 8.92 0.05
CA LEU A 80 -14.03 9.47 -0.58
C LEU A 80 -14.13 9.44 -2.11
N ALA A 81 -14.76 8.42 -2.70
CA ALA A 81 -14.92 8.31 -4.15
C ALA A 81 -15.85 9.39 -4.73
N HIS A 82 -16.70 10.01 -3.91
CA HIS A 82 -17.62 11.09 -4.30
C HIS A 82 -17.04 12.50 -4.10
N LEU A 83 -15.82 12.61 -3.57
CA LEU A 83 -15.17 13.91 -3.38
C LEU A 83 -14.71 14.53 -4.69
N LEU A 84 -14.64 15.85 -4.69
CA LEU A 84 -14.18 16.66 -5.80
C LEU A 84 -12.92 17.44 -5.41
N VAL A 85 -12.17 17.89 -6.42
CA VAL A 85 -11.07 18.85 -6.19
C VAL A 85 -11.62 20.09 -5.48
N GLY A 86 -10.94 20.49 -4.41
CA GLY A 86 -11.38 21.57 -3.53
C GLY A 86 -12.16 21.12 -2.28
N ASP A 87 -12.68 19.89 -2.25
CA ASP A 87 -13.13 19.29 -0.99
C ASP A 87 -11.93 19.09 -0.05
N GLU A 88 -12.18 19.04 1.25
CA GLU A 88 -11.13 18.94 2.27
C GLU A 88 -11.14 17.58 2.98
N LEU A 89 -9.95 17.10 3.32
CA LEU A 89 -9.76 16.01 4.28
C LEU A 89 -9.17 16.55 5.58
N ILE A 90 -9.54 15.93 6.69
CA ILE A 90 -8.94 16.17 8.01
C ILE A 90 -7.92 15.07 8.24
N ILE A 91 -6.67 15.44 8.51
CA ILE A 91 -5.62 14.49 8.90
C ILE A 91 -5.06 14.81 10.28
N GLU A 92 -4.45 13.83 10.92
CA GLU A 92 -3.76 13.96 12.20
C GLU A 92 -2.23 13.92 12.03
N GLU A 93 -1.50 13.76 13.14
CA GLU A 93 -0.06 13.50 13.08
C GLU A 93 0.20 12.09 12.52
N PRO A 94 1.29 11.92 11.76
CA PRO A 94 1.71 10.61 11.30
C PRO A 94 2.06 9.67 12.44
N TRP A 95 1.77 8.39 12.25
CA TRP A 95 2.16 7.28 13.11
C TRP A 95 2.59 6.08 12.27
N GLY A 96 3.39 5.18 12.84
CA GLY A 96 4.00 4.09 12.07
C GLY A 96 3.07 2.91 11.84
N THR A 97 2.92 2.47 10.59
CA THR A 97 2.36 1.16 10.23
C THR A 97 3.52 0.22 9.86
N ILE A 98 4.02 0.32 8.63
CA ILE A 98 5.12 -0.49 8.11
C ILE A 98 6.44 0.25 8.25
N GLN A 99 7.39 -0.32 8.98
CA GLN A 99 8.77 0.20 9.04
C GLN A 99 9.69 -0.60 8.14
N TYR A 100 10.38 0.08 7.23
CA TYR A 100 11.42 -0.56 6.42
C TYR A 100 12.64 -0.92 7.28
N LYS A 101 13.00 -2.20 7.33
CA LYS A 101 14.08 -2.77 8.17
C LYS A 101 15.24 -3.37 7.35
N GLY A 102 15.28 -3.10 6.05
CA GLY A 102 16.33 -3.59 5.14
C GLY A 102 15.83 -4.49 4.01
N LYS A 103 16.78 -4.99 3.21
CA LYS A 103 16.48 -5.75 1.99
C LYS A 103 15.56 -6.94 2.25
N GLY A 104 14.57 -7.13 1.37
CA GLY A 104 13.59 -8.18 1.55
C GLY A 104 12.50 -8.23 0.49
N THR A 105 11.52 -9.10 0.74
CA THR A 105 10.36 -9.35 -0.12
C THR A 105 9.13 -8.66 0.45
N PHE A 106 8.46 -7.86 -0.39
CA PHE A 106 7.17 -7.25 -0.11
C PHE A 106 6.05 -8.14 -0.65
N ILE A 107 5.01 -8.36 0.16
CA ILE A 107 3.88 -9.23 -0.16
C ILE A 107 2.59 -8.45 0.10
N ALA A 108 1.93 -8.05 -0.98
CA ALA A 108 0.79 -7.16 -0.95
C ALA A 108 -0.48 -7.86 -1.47
N GLY A 109 -1.59 -7.72 -0.74
CA GLY A 109 -2.92 -8.08 -1.20
C GLY A 109 -3.79 -6.85 -1.44
N GLY A 110 -4.16 -6.59 -2.70
CA GLY A 110 -5.05 -5.47 -3.06
C GLY A 110 -4.59 -4.12 -2.49
N ALA A 111 -5.42 -3.48 -1.66
CA ALA A 111 -5.07 -2.19 -1.04
C ALA A 111 -3.83 -2.25 -0.11
N GLY A 112 -3.41 -3.45 0.31
CA GLY A 112 -2.20 -3.63 1.12
C GLY A 112 -0.90 -3.28 0.41
N MET A 113 -0.95 -2.96 -0.88
CA MET A 113 0.18 -2.37 -1.59
C MET A 113 0.48 -0.93 -1.15
N THR A 114 -0.51 -0.21 -0.62
CA THR A 114 -0.40 1.23 -0.30
C THR A 114 0.74 1.58 0.66
N PRO A 115 1.00 0.85 1.77
CA PRO A 115 2.15 1.15 2.61
C PRO A 115 3.51 0.95 1.95
N PHE A 116 3.59 0.11 0.91
CA PHE A 116 4.85 -0.17 0.24
C PHE A 116 5.20 0.87 -0.82
N ILE A 117 4.23 1.64 -1.34
CA ILE A 117 4.47 2.59 -2.43
C ILE A 117 5.53 3.63 -2.05
N ALA A 118 5.38 4.31 -0.92
CA ALA A 118 6.36 5.32 -0.50
C ALA A 118 7.72 4.69 -0.19
N ILE A 119 7.75 3.47 0.37
CA ILE A 119 8.99 2.75 0.67
C ILE A 119 9.74 2.42 -0.61
N LEU A 120 9.07 1.83 -1.60
CA LEU A 120 9.67 1.47 -2.89
C LEU A 120 10.12 2.71 -3.68
N ARG A 121 9.32 3.78 -3.70
CA ARG A 121 9.71 5.08 -4.29
C ARG A 121 10.98 5.64 -3.64
N ASP A 122 11.10 5.52 -2.31
CA ASP A 122 12.27 6.02 -1.58
C ASP A 122 13.53 5.19 -1.89
N LEU A 123 13.38 3.86 -1.92
CA LEU A 123 14.46 2.93 -2.31
C LEU A 123 14.92 3.17 -3.75
N GLU A 124 13.99 3.37 -4.68
CA GLU A 124 14.32 3.70 -6.08
C GLU A 124 15.11 5.00 -6.16
N ARG A 125 14.62 6.06 -5.49
CA ARG A 125 15.30 7.37 -5.45
C ARG A 125 16.72 7.27 -4.90
N LYS A 126 16.96 6.39 -3.92
CA LYS A 126 18.27 6.16 -3.30
C LYS A 126 19.17 5.23 -4.12
N GLY A 127 18.62 4.50 -5.09
CA GLY A 127 19.33 3.47 -5.85
C GLY A 127 19.50 2.14 -5.08
N ASP A 128 18.72 1.94 -4.01
CA ASP A 128 18.80 0.79 -3.11
C ASP A 128 17.76 -0.31 -3.44
N LEU A 129 17.00 -0.13 -4.52
CA LEU A 129 15.98 -1.07 -4.98
C LEU A 129 16.49 -2.44 -5.46
N PRO A 130 17.70 -2.59 -6.05
CA PRO A 130 18.19 -3.88 -6.52
C PRO A 130 18.21 -4.99 -5.46
N GLY A 131 17.58 -6.12 -5.80
CA GLY A 131 17.52 -7.30 -4.93
C GLY A 131 16.33 -7.31 -3.97
N HIS A 132 15.42 -6.33 -4.09
CA HIS A 132 14.07 -6.41 -3.56
C HIS A 132 13.15 -7.16 -4.50
N ARG A 133 12.07 -7.70 -3.92
CA ARG A 133 11.01 -8.39 -4.65
C ARG A 133 9.65 -7.92 -4.16
N LEU A 134 8.68 -7.86 -5.05
CA LEU A 134 7.29 -7.55 -4.76
C LEU A 134 6.38 -8.66 -5.32
N PHE A 135 5.63 -9.32 -4.45
CA PHE A 135 4.49 -10.14 -4.81
C PHE A 135 3.21 -9.34 -4.62
N PHE A 136 2.51 -9.04 -5.71
CA PHE A 136 1.30 -8.24 -5.67
C PHE A 136 0.08 -9.05 -6.12
N ALA A 137 -0.69 -9.52 -5.15
CA ALA A 137 -1.88 -10.33 -5.37
C ALA A 137 -3.15 -9.47 -5.51
N ASN A 138 -3.94 -9.77 -6.53
CA ASN A 138 -5.22 -9.14 -6.84
C ASN A 138 -6.24 -10.18 -7.34
N SER A 139 -7.53 -9.85 -7.38
CA SER A 139 -8.53 -10.75 -7.95
C SER A 139 -8.44 -10.84 -9.47
N THR A 140 -8.37 -9.69 -10.15
CA THR A 140 -8.34 -9.58 -11.62
C THR A 140 -7.34 -8.52 -12.07
N GLU A 141 -6.97 -8.51 -13.36
CA GLU A 141 -6.01 -7.52 -13.90
C GLU A 141 -6.44 -6.07 -13.63
N ARG A 142 -7.75 -5.79 -13.74
CA ARG A 142 -8.31 -4.44 -13.51
C ARG A 142 -8.22 -3.95 -12.06
N ASP A 143 -7.85 -4.82 -11.11
CA ASP A 143 -7.59 -4.46 -9.72
C ASP A 143 -6.16 -3.98 -9.50
N ILE A 144 -5.23 -4.30 -10.42
CA ILE A 144 -3.83 -3.91 -10.31
C ILE A 144 -3.72 -2.39 -10.56
N PHE A 145 -3.29 -1.65 -9.55
CA PHE A 145 -2.94 -0.23 -9.64
C PHE A 145 -1.43 -0.03 -9.58
N CYS A 146 -0.94 1.12 -10.07
CA CYS A 146 0.49 1.44 -10.13
C CYS A 146 1.36 0.44 -10.93
N ALA A 147 0.77 -0.47 -11.73
CA ALA A 147 1.51 -1.50 -12.47
C ALA A 147 2.67 -0.92 -13.31
N ASN A 148 2.38 0.09 -14.13
CA ASN A 148 3.40 0.74 -14.98
C ASN A 148 4.54 1.36 -14.18
N GLU A 149 4.24 1.92 -13.01
CA GLU A 149 5.25 2.51 -12.13
C GLU A 149 6.15 1.41 -11.57
N LEU A 150 5.54 0.40 -10.94
CA LEU A 150 6.24 -0.73 -10.30
C LEU A 150 7.10 -1.52 -11.28
N ASP A 151 6.53 -1.86 -12.44
CA ASP A 151 7.22 -2.64 -13.48
C ASP A 151 8.36 -1.86 -14.15
N SER A 152 8.37 -0.52 -14.01
CA SER A 152 9.44 0.34 -14.53
C SER A 152 10.60 0.53 -13.54
N MET A 153 10.43 0.15 -12.27
CA MET A 153 11.44 0.39 -11.24
C MET A 153 12.61 -0.58 -11.40
N ALA A 154 13.76 -0.05 -11.84
CA ALA A 154 14.92 -0.86 -12.16
C ALA A 154 15.48 -1.59 -10.92
N GLY A 155 15.54 -2.93 -10.99
CA GLY A 155 16.11 -3.77 -9.94
C GLY A 155 15.10 -4.33 -8.94
N LEU A 156 13.83 -3.93 -9.02
CA LEU A 156 12.73 -4.58 -8.32
C LEU A 156 12.22 -5.77 -9.14
N ASP A 157 12.18 -6.95 -8.51
CA ASP A 157 11.54 -8.13 -9.10
C ASP A 157 10.04 -8.12 -8.76
N VAL A 158 9.18 -7.74 -9.73
CA VAL A 158 7.74 -7.65 -9.53
C VAL A 158 7.04 -8.87 -10.11
N VAL A 159 6.25 -9.56 -9.28
CA VAL A 159 5.35 -10.62 -9.71
C VAL A 159 3.93 -10.24 -9.33
N HIS A 160 3.08 -10.07 -10.34
CA HIS A 160 1.64 -9.88 -10.17
C HIS A 160 0.92 -11.23 -10.22
N ILE A 161 0.01 -11.45 -9.27
CA ILE A 161 -0.73 -12.71 -9.11
C ILE A 161 -2.23 -12.43 -9.12
N LEU A 162 -2.99 -13.19 -9.92
CA LEU A 162 -4.44 -13.06 -10.09
C LEU A 162 -5.17 -14.30 -9.57
N SER A 163 -6.09 -14.12 -8.61
CA SER A 163 -6.83 -15.25 -8.02
C SER A 163 -8.02 -15.72 -8.85
N ASP A 164 -8.68 -14.79 -9.55
CA ASP A 164 -9.97 -15.03 -10.21
C ASP A 164 -9.87 -14.93 -11.74
N GLU A 165 -8.67 -14.66 -12.25
CA GLU A 165 -8.37 -14.53 -13.67
C GLU A 165 -7.08 -15.27 -14.02
N GLN A 166 -7.09 -16.04 -15.11
CA GLN A 166 -5.88 -16.62 -15.69
C GLN A 166 -5.54 -15.87 -16.96
N LYS A 167 -4.55 -14.98 -16.87
CA LYS A 167 -4.17 -14.09 -17.97
C LYS A 167 -2.68 -13.81 -17.96
N ALA A 168 -2.00 -14.18 -19.06
CA ALA A 168 -0.60 -13.81 -19.26
C ALA A 168 -0.45 -12.28 -19.36
N PRO A 169 0.60 -11.67 -18.79
CA PRO A 169 1.78 -12.32 -18.20
C PRO A 169 1.68 -12.65 -16.70
N TYR A 170 0.49 -12.55 -16.10
CA TYR A 170 0.29 -12.70 -14.66
C TYR A 170 0.27 -14.17 -14.21
N GLU A 171 0.76 -14.41 -13.00
CA GLU A 171 0.61 -15.70 -12.34
C GLU A 171 -0.84 -15.90 -11.91
N HIS A 172 -1.29 -17.15 -11.87
CA HIS A 172 -2.66 -17.48 -11.45
C HIS A 172 -2.65 -18.24 -10.14
N GLY A 173 -3.51 -17.83 -9.20
CA GLY A 173 -3.68 -18.48 -7.90
C GLY A 173 -3.61 -17.52 -6.73
N ARG A 174 -3.18 -18.02 -5.57
CA ARG A 174 -2.98 -17.24 -4.34
C ARG A 174 -1.54 -17.38 -3.87
N ILE A 175 -1.09 -16.43 -3.06
CA ILE A 175 0.21 -16.53 -2.38
C ILE A 175 0.01 -17.46 -1.19
N ASP A 176 0.34 -18.73 -1.37
CA ASP A 176 0.29 -19.76 -0.34
C ASP A 176 1.69 -20.30 -0.01
N LYS A 177 1.76 -21.26 0.91
CA LYS A 177 3.02 -21.86 1.35
C LYS A 177 3.80 -22.52 0.20
N ASP A 178 3.13 -23.10 -0.78
CA ASP A 178 3.80 -23.77 -1.90
C ASP A 178 4.36 -22.73 -2.87
N PHE A 179 3.58 -21.68 -3.17
CA PHE A 179 4.07 -20.53 -3.93
C PHE A 179 5.31 -19.90 -3.28
N LEU A 180 5.26 -19.64 -1.96
CA LEU A 180 6.39 -19.06 -1.23
C LEU A 180 7.61 -19.97 -1.28
N ARG A 181 7.44 -21.29 -1.09
CA ARG A 181 8.52 -22.27 -1.17
C ARG A 181 9.16 -22.32 -2.56
N ASP A 182 8.37 -22.21 -3.61
CA ASP A 182 8.86 -22.28 -4.99
C ASP A 182 9.53 -20.99 -5.45
N ARG A 183 9.19 -19.85 -4.84
CA ARG A 183 9.67 -18.53 -5.26
C ARG A 183 10.76 -17.96 -4.36
N ILE A 184 10.85 -18.35 -3.10
CA ILE A 184 11.79 -17.79 -2.13
C ILE A 184 12.87 -18.83 -1.82
N ASP A 185 14.13 -18.46 -2.08
CA ASP A 185 15.29 -19.31 -1.80
C ASP A 185 15.91 -19.05 -0.40
N ASP A 186 15.67 -17.86 0.17
CA ASP A 186 16.25 -17.39 1.42
C ASP A 186 15.14 -16.88 2.35
N PHE A 187 14.90 -17.58 3.45
CA PHE A 187 13.90 -17.21 4.45
C PHE A 187 14.50 -16.41 5.63
N ASP A 188 15.82 -16.20 5.68
CA ASP A 188 16.45 -15.34 6.69
C ASP A 188 16.33 -13.83 6.33
N GLN A 189 15.79 -13.53 5.15
CA GLN A 189 15.52 -12.16 4.69
C GLN A 189 14.36 -11.48 5.44
N LYS A 190 14.14 -10.18 5.16
CA LYS A 190 12.96 -9.47 5.65
C LYS A 190 11.74 -9.76 4.78
N PHE A 191 10.58 -9.92 5.41
CA PHE A 191 9.29 -10.01 4.74
C PHE A 191 8.37 -8.91 5.21
N TYR A 192 7.82 -8.16 4.26
CA TYR A 192 6.86 -7.09 4.51
C TYR A 192 5.50 -7.56 4.00
N VAL A 193 4.52 -7.78 4.87
CA VAL A 193 3.23 -8.38 4.51
C VAL A 193 2.10 -7.42 4.86
N CYS A 194 1.26 -7.09 3.88
CA CYS A 194 0.09 -6.26 4.10
C CYS A 194 -1.03 -6.64 3.12
N GLY A 195 -2.26 -6.74 3.62
CA GLY A 195 -3.41 -7.17 2.82
C GLY A 195 -4.60 -7.55 3.70
N PRO A 196 -5.58 -8.29 3.15
CA PRO A 196 -6.70 -8.81 3.93
C PRO A 196 -6.23 -9.64 5.13
N PRO A 197 -6.90 -9.57 6.31
CA PRO A 197 -6.43 -10.25 7.52
C PRO A 197 -6.16 -11.75 7.34
N GLU A 198 -7.06 -12.48 6.68
CA GLU A 198 -6.88 -13.91 6.41
C GLU A 198 -5.62 -14.19 5.59
N MET A 199 -5.32 -13.34 4.59
CA MET A 199 -4.11 -13.48 3.78
C MET A 199 -2.85 -13.19 4.61
N VAL A 200 -2.88 -12.17 5.47
CA VAL A 200 -1.73 -11.82 6.33
C VAL A 200 -1.43 -12.95 7.31
N ASP A 201 -2.47 -13.51 7.95
CA ASP A 201 -2.35 -14.63 8.88
C ASP A 201 -1.79 -15.88 8.18
N ASP A 202 -2.38 -16.27 7.06
CA ASP A 202 -1.96 -17.45 6.28
C ASP A 202 -0.50 -17.32 5.80
N ILE A 203 -0.10 -16.15 5.32
CA ILE A 203 1.27 -15.91 4.84
C ILE A 203 2.25 -15.89 6.00
N ASN A 204 1.91 -15.26 7.12
CA ASN A 204 2.77 -15.22 8.29
C ASN A 204 3.02 -16.64 8.84
N ASP A 205 1.99 -17.47 8.90
CA ASP A 205 2.14 -18.85 9.35
C ASP A 205 2.91 -19.70 8.34
N ALA A 206 2.65 -19.53 7.04
CA ALA A 206 3.44 -20.17 5.99
C ALA A 206 4.94 -19.79 6.06
N LEU A 207 5.25 -18.51 6.25
CA LEU A 207 6.64 -18.02 6.37
C LEU A 207 7.33 -18.61 7.59
N LYS A 208 6.67 -18.63 8.76
CA LYS A 208 7.21 -19.27 9.98
C LYS A 208 7.48 -20.76 9.75
N GLU A 209 6.55 -21.48 9.11
CA GLU A 209 6.70 -22.90 8.80
C GLU A 209 7.83 -23.19 7.80
N LEU A 210 8.13 -22.22 6.93
CA LEU A 210 9.24 -22.28 5.97
C LEU A 210 10.58 -21.81 6.59
N GLY A 211 10.57 -21.38 7.84
CA GLY A 211 11.78 -21.06 8.61
C GLY A 211 12.12 -19.57 8.69
N ALA A 212 11.20 -18.67 8.31
CA ALA A 212 11.43 -17.24 8.45
C ALA A 212 11.51 -16.82 9.93
N ASP A 213 12.48 -15.95 10.24
CA ASP A 213 12.63 -15.35 11.55
C ASP A 213 11.47 -14.39 11.84
N THR A 214 10.89 -14.47 13.03
CA THR A 214 9.85 -13.53 13.49
C THR A 214 10.33 -12.09 13.52
N ASP A 215 11.64 -11.85 13.77
CA ASP A 215 12.24 -10.51 13.70
C ASP A 215 12.42 -10.02 12.25
N GLY A 216 12.28 -10.93 11.29
CA GLY A 216 12.25 -10.69 9.85
C GLY A 216 10.88 -10.26 9.32
N LEU A 217 9.80 -10.55 10.06
CA LEU A 217 8.43 -10.25 9.65
C LEU A 217 8.04 -8.81 10.05
N VAL A 218 7.51 -8.07 9.09
CA VAL A 218 6.93 -6.74 9.29
C VAL A 218 5.55 -6.74 8.64
N PHE A 219 4.51 -6.51 9.42
CA PHE A 219 3.14 -6.44 8.93
C PHE A 219 2.40 -5.28 9.59
N GLU A 220 1.32 -4.84 8.95
CA GLU A 220 0.46 -3.78 9.45
C GLU A 220 -0.47 -4.39 10.51
N GLU A 221 -0.45 -3.85 11.74
CA GLU A 221 -1.35 -4.21 12.84
C GLU A 221 -2.71 -3.51 12.72
#